data_AF-A0A0E2H978-F1
#
_entry.id   AF-A0A0E2H978-F1
#
_cell.length_a   1.000
_cell.length_b   1.000
_cell.length_c   1.000
_cell.angle_alpha   90.00
_cell.angle_beta   90.00
_cell.angle_gamma   90.00
#
_symmetry.space_group_name_H-M   'P 1'
#
loop_
_entity.id
_entity.type
_entity.pdbx_description
1 polymer ?
#
loop_
_entity_poly.entity_id
_entity_poly.type
_entity_poly.pdbx_seq_one_letter_code
_entity_poly.pdbx_strand_id
1 'polypeptide(L)'
;MSTATARAYQPHFAGRFMPSRTRKSPQNKAFYGHRDTYSGKAHCIKDRVLLDICCGTGAFLISALARIKQNVWVQKISEADKVKKYADAQANSLIGVENDPSMYALAYANMRFHGDGKSNLFNCSSLLIDSYAPVDDSGKTYLNESKIPLHEALQSFGDIDVAMINPPYSLDKKDNSASREYPLIAKKNELEDKLKRISKQIRELKKKEQTASVISEIAKSEKEKKALDEALAKCEAELDANRMREVVISKGQDELDFVASMLHYLKVGGIGIVILPMSCAGNSGTKLRAELLKHHTLLACMTMPQNLFFDSHVGTATCIMVFKAHIKHDENKSTFFARWQDDGFKVIPHNGRKDAGGWNAIKSTWIDQLDGTAAQDEYVWLKKKIKTSDEALAEAYIKTDYSKLSDNDFEKVLKKYSLFKYMDEQGILEG
;
A
#
# COMPACT_ATOMS: atom_id res chain seq x y z
N MET A 1 19.35 4.85 -5.93
CA MET A 1 17.90 5.17 -6.00
C MET A 1 17.68 6.58 -5.48
N SER A 2 17.24 7.54 -6.31
CA SER A 2 16.89 8.88 -5.82
C SER A 2 15.64 8.81 -4.96
N THR A 3 15.91 8.67 -3.67
CA THR A 3 14.96 8.84 -2.58
C THR A 3 14.42 10.26 -2.51
N ALA A 4 14.98 11.24 -3.24
CA ALA A 4 14.61 12.65 -3.18
C ALA A 4 13.14 12.91 -3.54
N THR A 5 12.55 12.15 -4.47
CA THR A 5 11.23 12.51 -5.00
C THR A 5 10.05 11.82 -4.32
N ALA A 6 10.21 10.58 -3.86
CA ALA A 6 9.18 9.94 -3.03
C ALA A 6 9.04 10.63 -1.65
N ARG A 7 10.15 11.14 -1.08
CA ARG A 7 10.20 11.90 0.18
C ARG A 7 9.25 13.11 0.22
N ALA A 8 8.93 13.70 -0.93
CA ALA A 8 8.13 14.93 -1.00
C ALA A 8 6.61 14.70 -0.88
N TYR A 9 6.07 13.58 -1.35
CA TYR A 9 4.62 13.43 -1.52
C TYR A 9 3.91 12.90 -0.28
N GLN A 10 4.30 11.72 0.19
CA GLN A 10 3.42 10.94 1.04
C GLN A 10 3.28 11.42 2.50
N PRO A 11 4.30 11.99 3.19
CA PRO A 11 4.16 12.43 4.59
C PRO A 11 3.11 13.53 4.77
N HIS A 12 2.70 14.18 3.68
CA HIS A 12 1.72 15.27 3.68
C HIS A 12 0.27 14.80 3.55
N PHE A 13 0.02 13.58 3.07
CA PHE A 13 -1.34 13.11 2.76
C PHE A 13 -1.93 12.14 3.81
N ALA A 14 -1.10 11.51 4.66
CA ALA A 14 -1.54 10.48 5.61
C ALA A 14 -2.63 10.91 6.62
N GLY A 15 -2.64 12.17 7.05
CA GLY A 15 -3.60 12.66 8.05
C GLY A 15 -5.06 12.79 7.55
N ARG A 16 -5.27 12.76 6.23
CA ARG A 16 -6.54 13.17 5.59
C ARG A 16 -7.53 12.03 5.36
N PHE A 17 -7.09 10.78 5.48
CA PHE A 17 -7.85 9.60 5.09
C PHE A 17 -8.62 8.87 6.22
N MET A 18 -8.74 9.49 7.41
CA MET A 18 -9.43 8.88 8.57
C MET A 18 -10.97 9.08 8.55
N PRO A 19 -11.78 8.13 9.11
CA PRO A 19 -13.25 8.19 9.08
C PRO A 19 -13.86 9.36 9.87
N SER A 20 -15.08 9.80 9.52
CA SER A 20 -15.66 11.06 10.04
C SER A 20 -15.88 11.10 11.56
N ARG A 21 -16.09 9.97 12.23
CA ARG A 21 -16.15 9.89 13.71
C ARG A 21 -14.81 10.19 14.36
N THR A 22 -13.69 9.72 13.80
CA THR A 22 -12.35 10.12 14.24
C THR A 22 -12.00 11.54 13.80
N ARG A 23 -12.57 12.09 12.72
CA ARG A 23 -12.43 13.52 12.36
C ARG A 23 -13.14 14.48 13.32
N LYS A 24 -14.23 14.04 13.96
CA LYS A 24 -15.14 14.90 14.74
C LYS A 24 -14.81 15.00 16.23
N SER A 25 -13.91 14.18 16.78
CA SER A 25 -13.50 14.35 18.18
C SER A 25 -12.76 15.69 18.34
N PRO A 26 -12.99 16.46 19.41
CA PRO A 26 -12.28 17.72 19.65
C PRO A 26 -10.75 17.57 19.67
N GLN A 27 -10.25 16.36 20.00
CA GLN A 27 -8.84 15.98 20.03
C GLN A 27 -8.27 15.65 18.63
N ASN A 28 -9.11 15.32 17.65
CA ASN A 28 -8.67 14.94 16.30
C ASN A 28 -9.06 15.94 15.20
N LYS A 29 -9.92 16.93 15.49
CA LYS A 29 -10.14 18.08 14.60
C LYS A 29 -8.85 18.91 14.35
N ALA A 30 -7.84 18.73 15.19
CA ALA A 30 -6.54 19.39 15.13
C ALA A 30 -5.49 18.69 14.23
N PHE A 31 -5.86 17.61 13.54
CA PHE A 31 -5.02 16.94 12.52
C PHE A 31 -5.02 17.65 11.16
N TYR A 32 -6.01 18.50 10.94
CA TYR A 32 -6.31 19.11 9.65
C TYR A 32 -5.82 20.56 9.67
N GLY A 33 -4.76 20.86 8.92
CA GLY A 33 -4.33 22.22 8.65
C GLY A 33 -5.36 22.95 7.80
N HIS A 34 -6.49 23.32 8.40
CA HIS A 34 -7.32 24.40 7.91
C HIS A 34 -6.67 25.71 8.37
N ARG A 35 -6.39 26.60 7.41
CA ARG A 35 -6.23 28.02 7.73
C ARG A 35 -7.53 28.44 8.43
N ASP A 36 -7.39 29.04 9.60
CA ASP A 36 -8.44 29.58 10.46
C ASP A 36 -9.28 28.57 11.27
N THR A 37 -8.74 28.09 12.40
CA THR A 37 -9.59 27.83 13.59
C THR A 37 -8.92 28.27 14.90
N TYR A 38 -9.72 28.96 15.70
CA TYR A 38 -9.40 29.84 16.83
C TYR A 38 -9.00 29.11 18.14
N SER A 39 -8.09 28.13 18.10
CA SER A 39 -7.63 27.45 19.35
C SER A 39 -6.13 27.19 19.47
N GLY A 40 -5.32 27.54 18.46
CA GLY A 40 -3.87 27.62 18.62
C GLY A 40 -3.13 26.33 18.98
N LYS A 41 -3.74 25.14 18.96
CA LYS A 41 -3.05 23.87 19.23
C LYS A 41 -2.93 23.02 17.97
N ALA A 42 -1.80 23.12 17.27
CA ALA A 42 -1.41 22.09 16.30
C ALA A 42 -1.24 20.75 17.02
N HIS A 43 -1.72 19.64 16.44
CA HIS A 43 -1.52 18.30 17.00
C HIS A 43 -0.51 17.55 16.13
N CYS A 44 0.58 17.05 16.75
CA CYS A 44 1.60 16.26 16.07
C CYS A 44 1.13 14.81 15.87
N ILE A 45 1.97 14.04 15.17
CA ILE A 45 2.00 12.56 15.05
C ILE A 45 2.21 11.89 16.43
N LYS A 46 1.80 12.56 17.51
CA LYS A 46 2.21 12.39 18.91
C LYS A 46 2.10 10.96 19.45
N ASP A 47 1.18 10.19 18.90
CA ASP A 47 0.76 8.90 19.46
C ASP A 47 0.66 7.83 18.35
N ARG A 48 1.40 8.02 17.25
CA ARG A 48 1.28 7.17 16.06
C ARG A 48 2.62 6.55 15.70
N VAL A 49 2.60 5.24 15.58
CA VAL A 49 3.72 4.48 15.05
C VAL A 49 3.58 4.43 13.52
N LEU A 50 4.63 4.88 12.83
CA LEU A 50 4.78 4.80 11.39
C LEU A 50 5.67 3.62 11.03
N LEU A 51 5.17 2.79 10.12
CA LEU A 51 5.89 1.63 9.61
C LEU A 51 6.27 1.82 8.14
N ASP A 52 7.51 1.46 7.81
CA ASP A 52 7.99 1.31 6.44
C ASP A 52 8.64 -0.08 6.30
N ILE A 53 7.93 -1.02 5.66
CA ILE A 53 8.37 -2.43 5.59
C ILE A 53 9.39 -2.72 4.47
N CYS A 54 9.81 -1.70 3.72
CA CYS A 54 10.84 -1.80 2.69
C CYS A 54 11.59 -0.47 2.59
N CYS A 55 12.18 -0.07 3.72
CA CYS A 55 12.59 1.31 3.94
C CYS A 55 13.84 1.74 3.14
N GLY A 56 14.51 0.80 2.46
CA GLY A 56 15.75 1.05 1.74
C GLY A 56 16.77 1.69 2.68
N THR A 57 17.25 2.87 2.33
CA THR A 57 18.21 3.64 3.12
C THR A 57 17.58 4.54 4.20
N GLY A 58 16.30 4.35 4.55
CA GLY A 58 15.60 5.07 5.62
C GLY A 58 15.03 6.44 5.22
N ALA A 59 14.96 6.73 3.92
CA ALA A 59 14.56 8.02 3.38
C ALA A 59 13.19 8.54 3.86
N PHE A 60 12.18 7.67 3.87
CA PHE A 60 10.84 8.03 4.32
C PHE A 60 10.81 8.25 5.83
N LEU A 61 11.49 7.41 6.60
CA LEU A 61 11.58 7.53 8.06
C LEU A 61 12.23 8.86 8.46
N ILE A 62 13.32 9.27 7.81
CA ILE A 62 13.96 10.57 8.05
C ILE A 62 13.00 11.72 7.73
N SER A 63 12.28 11.63 6.60
CA SER A 63 11.32 12.66 6.19
C SER A 63 10.13 12.75 7.14
N ALA A 64 9.66 11.59 7.64
CA ALA A 64 8.66 11.50 8.67
C ALA A 64 9.15 12.15 9.97
N LEU A 65 10.37 11.83 10.43
CA LEU A 65 10.96 12.44 11.63
C LEU A 65 11.05 13.97 11.53
N ALA A 66 11.50 14.48 10.37
CA ALA A 66 11.57 15.91 10.10
C ALA A 66 10.18 16.56 10.14
N ARG A 67 9.16 15.88 9.59
CA ARG A 67 7.77 16.34 9.63
C ARG A 67 7.20 16.31 11.04
N ILE A 68 7.49 15.27 11.82
CA ILE A 68 7.12 15.17 13.25
C ILE A 68 7.70 16.37 14.00
N LYS A 69 9.00 16.66 13.81
CA LYS A 69 9.67 17.82 14.40
C LYS A 69 8.94 19.10 14.05
N GLN A 70 8.71 19.37 12.77
CA GLN A 70 7.98 20.57 12.36
C GLN A 70 6.60 20.68 13.04
N ASN A 71 5.84 19.59 13.08
CA ASN A 71 4.51 19.55 13.69
C ASN A 71 4.53 19.74 15.21
N VAL A 72 5.62 19.37 15.89
CA VAL A 72 5.81 19.63 17.33
C VAL A 72 6.15 21.10 17.58
N TRP A 73 6.98 21.72 16.75
CA TRP A 73 7.44 23.10 16.97
C TRP A 73 6.39 24.17 16.68
N VAL A 74 5.40 23.87 15.83
CA VAL A 74 4.26 24.77 15.57
C VAL A 74 3.18 24.73 16.65
N GLN A 75 3.30 23.86 17.67
CA GLN A 75 2.32 23.79 18.76
C GLN A 75 2.54 24.92 19.76
N LYS A 76 1.43 25.50 20.25
CA LYS A 76 1.45 26.44 21.39
C LYS A 76 1.51 25.67 22.71
N ILE A 77 2.68 25.10 23.01
CA ILE A 77 3.03 24.42 24.27
C ILE A 77 4.41 24.91 24.75
N SER A 78 4.79 24.58 25.98
CA SER A 78 6.10 24.97 26.53
C SER A 78 7.25 24.35 25.73
N GLU A 79 8.42 24.99 25.74
CA GLU A 79 9.59 24.46 25.03
C GLU A 79 10.04 23.12 25.63
N ALA A 80 9.95 22.96 26.95
CA ALA A 80 10.21 21.70 27.64
C ALA A 80 9.29 20.57 27.13
N ASP A 81 8.00 20.85 26.93
CA ASP A 81 7.06 19.87 26.39
C ASP A 81 7.37 19.51 24.92
N LYS A 82 7.84 20.46 24.10
CA LYS A 82 8.25 20.18 22.72
C LYS A 82 9.44 19.24 22.70
N VAL A 83 10.47 19.53 23.49
CA VAL A 83 11.67 18.69 23.62
C VAL A 83 11.28 17.29 24.06
N LYS A 84 10.44 17.16 25.11
CA LYS A 84 9.97 15.87 25.61
C LYS A 84 9.19 15.09 24.53
N LYS A 85 8.25 15.74 23.84
CA LYS A 85 7.47 15.11 22.75
C LYS A 85 8.33 14.66 21.60
N TYR A 86 9.35 15.45 21.23
CA TYR A 86 10.23 15.07 20.13
C TYR A 86 11.13 13.91 20.50
N ALA A 87 11.68 13.90 21.72
CA ALA A 87 12.48 12.78 22.24
C ALA A 87 11.68 11.46 22.28
N ASP A 88 10.41 11.52 22.69
CA ASP A 88 9.52 10.36 22.65
C ASP A 88 9.27 9.88 21.21
N ALA A 89 9.02 10.81 20.28
CA ALA A 89 8.77 10.45 18.90
C ALA A 89 10.01 9.89 18.18
N GLN A 90 11.21 10.38 18.53
CA GLN A 90 12.48 9.79 18.14
C GLN A 90 12.50 8.32 18.57
N ALA A 91 12.33 8.03 19.86
CA ALA A 91 12.46 6.68 20.38
C ALA A 91 11.38 5.68 19.90
N ASN A 92 10.14 6.15 19.64
CA ASN A 92 8.98 5.26 19.59
C ASN A 92 8.09 5.39 18.33
N SER A 93 8.23 6.42 17.50
CA SER A 93 7.24 6.68 16.42
C SER A 93 7.60 6.08 15.06
N LEU A 94 8.80 5.57 14.85
CA LEU A 94 9.26 5.11 13.54
C LEU A 94 9.74 3.66 13.63
N ILE A 95 9.33 2.86 12.65
CA ILE A 95 9.75 1.47 12.46
C ILE A 95 10.12 1.26 11.00
N GLY A 96 11.29 0.69 10.75
CA GLY A 96 11.73 0.31 9.41
C GLY A 96 12.05 -1.17 9.29
N VAL A 97 11.76 -1.77 8.14
CA VAL A 97 12.20 -3.12 7.79
C VAL A 97 12.92 -3.04 6.45
N GLU A 98 14.09 -3.67 6.37
CA GLU A 98 14.86 -3.75 5.12
C GLU A 98 15.53 -5.12 5.02
N ASN A 99 15.29 -5.81 3.91
CA ASN A 99 15.78 -7.17 3.70
C ASN A 99 17.27 -7.17 3.31
N ASP A 100 17.71 -6.23 2.47
CA ASP A 100 19.10 -6.17 2.03
C ASP A 100 20.02 -5.68 3.17
N PRO A 101 21.01 -6.48 3.60
CA PRO A 101 21.89 -6.11 4.73
C PRO A 101 22.68 -4.82 4.51
N SER A 102 23.04 -4.51 3.26
CA SER A 102 23.83 -3.31 2.93
C SER A 102 22.97 -2.05 3.02
N MET A 103 21.76 -2.09 2.45
CA MET A 103 20.79 -1.00 2.56
C MET A 103 20.33 -0.81 4.01
N TYR A 104 20.11 -1.89 4.75
CA TYR A 104 19.81 -1.85 6.17
C TYR A 104 20.90 -1.16 6.98
N ALA A 105 22.17 -1.51 6.77
CA ALA A 105 23.29 -0.87 7.46
C ALA A 105 23.36 0.64 7.17
N LEU A 106 23.10 1.03 5.91
CA LEU A 106 23.04 2.43 5.51
C LEU A 106 21.83 3.16 6.12
N ALA A 107 20.66 2.52 6.19
CA ALA A 107 19.49 3.06 6.87
C ALA A 107 19.76 3.29 8.35
N TYR A 108 20.37 2.31 9.02
CA TYR A 108 20.75 2.41 10.42
C TYR A 108 21.69 3.58 10.67
N ALA A 109 22.75 3.72 9.84
CA ALA A 109 23.66 4.86 9.91
C ALA A 109 22.93 6.19 9.67
N ASN A 110 22.10 6.29 8.63
CA ASN A 110 21.37 7.50 8.29
C ASN A 110 20.40 7.93 9.40
N MET A 111 19.63 7.00 9.94
CA MET A 111 18.69 7.26 11.04
C MET A 111 19.43 7.74 12.29
N ARG A 112 20.56 7.10 12.61
CA ARG A 112 21.41 7.49 13.74
C ARG A 112 21.98 8.91 13.58
N PHE A 113 22.44 9.28 12.38
CA PHE A 113 22.92 10.63 12.09
C PHE A 113 21.83 11.69 12.18
N HIS A 114 20.58 11.34 11.85
CA HIS A 114 19.44 12.25 11.96
C HIS A 114 18.79 12.23 13.36
N GLY A 115 19.42 11.52 14.30
CA GLY A 115 19.09 11.58 15.72
C GLY A 115 17.77 10.91 16.07
N ASP A 116 17.38 9.85 15.38
CA ASP A 116 16.14 9.13 15.69
C ASP A 116 16.15 8.46 17.08
N GLY A 117 17.28 8.34 17.76
CA GLY A 117 17.35 7.96 19.18
C GLY A 117 17.23 6.46 19.49
N LYS A 118 16.65 5.63 18.62
CA LYS A 118 16.53 4.17 18.87
C LYS A 118 16.59 3.26 17.63
N SER A 119 16.75 3.78 16.41
CA SER A 119 16.76 3.05 15.13
C SER A 119 15.48 2.28 14.80
N ASN A 120 14.99 1.37 15.66
CA ASN A 120 13.81 0.52 15.42
C ASN A 120 13.77 -0.03 13.98
N LEU A 121 14.95 -0.49 13.51
CA LEU A 121 15.13 -1.06 12.19
C LEU A 121 15.32 -2.57 12.31
N PHE A 122 14.70 -3.32 11.41
CA PHE A 122 14.78 -4.77 11.36
C PHE A 122 15.35 -5.23 10.02
N ASN A 123 16.39 -6.06 10.08
CA ASN A 123 16.95 -6.71 8.89
C ASN A 123 16.31 -8.08 8.68
N CYS A 124 15.33 -8.17 7.79
CA CYS A 124 14.65 -9.40 7.38
C CYS A 124 13.71 -9.14 6.19
N SER A 125 13.18 -10.21 5.59
CA SER A 125 12.04 -10.14 4.70
C SER A 125 10.83 -9.62 5.45
N SER A 126 10.08 -8.72 4.82
CA SER A 126 8.82 -8.20 5.35
C SER A 126 7.60 -8.93 4.82
N LEU A 127 7.76 -9.89 3.92
CA LEU A 127 6.63 -10.64 3.37
C LEU A 127 6.02 -11.57 4.42
N LEU A 128 4.70 -11.66 4.44
CA LEU A 128 3.96 -12.40 5.46
C LEU A 128 4.31 -13.89 5.47
N ILE A 129 4.54 -14.48 4.30
CA ILE A 129 4.90 -15.89 4.17
C ILE A 129 6.22 -16.20 4.87
N ASP A 130 7.22 -15.32 4.76
CA ASP A 130 8.53 -15.51 5.38
C ASP A 130 8.48 -15.30 6.90
N SER A 131 7.58 -14.43 7.37
CA SER A 131 7.43 -14.17 8.80
C SER A 131 6.62 -15.25 9.53
N TYR A 132 5.52 -15.72 8.95
CA TYR A 132 4.60 -16.66 9.62
C TYR A 132 4.83 -18.13 9.26
N ALA A 133 5.52 -18.42 8.15
CA ALA A 133 5.97 -19.75 7.78
C ALA A 133 7.47 -19.76 7.40
N PRO A 134 8.36 -19.35 8.32
CA PRO A 134 9.79 -19.27 8.04
C PRO A 134 10.34 -20.67 7.73
N VAL A 135 10.88 -20.83 6.53
CA VAL A 135 11.64 -22.03 6.12
C VAL A 135 13.12 -21.95 6.46
N ASP A 136 13.57 -20.73 6.70
CA ASP A 136 14.92 -20.33 7.03
C ASP A 136 14.80 -19.07 7.89
N ASP A 137 15.93 -18.39 8.06
CA ASP A 137 15.99 -17.22 8.92
C ASP A 137 15.71 -15.90 8.18
N SER A 138 15.34 -15.92 6.91
CA SER A 138 15.13 -14.70 6.10
C SER A 138 14.01 -13.82 6.64
N GLY A 139 12.93 -14.38 7.17
CA GLY A 139 11.82 -13.64 7.81
C GLY A 139 12.02 -13.37 9.31
N LYS A 140 13.20 -13.67 9.86
CA LYS A 140 13.53 -13.47 11.27
C LYS A 140 14.53 -12.35 11.45
N THR A 141 14.39 -11.63 12.55
CA THR A 141 15.25 -10.51 12.94
C THR A 141 15.68 -10.66 14.39
N TYR A 142 16.64 -9.84 14.83
CA TYR A 142 17.12 -9.86 16.19
C TYR A 142 16.39 -8.84 17.06
N LEU A 143 15.88 -9.29 18.20
CA LEU A 143 15.35 -8.44 19.27
C LEU A 143 15.86 -8.99 20.61
N ASN A 144 16.54 -8.15 21.40
CA ASN A 144 17.11 -8.53 22.71
C ASN A 144 17.86 -9.88 22.67
N GLU A 145 18.82 -10.00 21.74
CA GLU A 145 19.67 -11.19 21.52
C GLU A 145 18.94 -12.45 21.01
N SER A 146 17.61 -12.44 20.95
CA SER A 146 16.82 -13.52 20.40
C SER A 146 16.52 -13.28 18.93
N LYS A 147 16.64 -14.33 18.11
CA LYS A 147 16.26 -14.31 16.70
C LYS A 147 14.80 -14.74 16.57
N ILE A 148 13.91 -13.79 16.29
CA ILE A 148 12.46 -13.98 16.27
C ILE A 148 11.87 -13.57 14.92
N PRO A 149 10.72 -14.12 14.53
CA PRO A 149 9.99 -13.65 13.35
C PRO A 149 9.62 -12.16 13.41
N LEU A 150 9.54 -11.52 12.24
CA LEU A 150 9.16 -10.10 12.17
C LEU A 150 7.82 -9.78 12.87
N HIS A 151 6.80 -10.62 12.74
CA HIS A 151 5.51 -10.37 13.36
C HIS A 151 5.57 -10.32 14.90
N GLU A 152 6.40 -11.15 15.52
CA GLU A 152 6.65 -11.10 16.97
C GLU A 152 7.43 -9.84 17.35
N ALA A 153 8.42 -9.47 16.55
CA ALA A 153 9.19 -8.25 16.78
C ALA A 153 8.30 -7.00 16.74
N LEU A 154 7.41 -6.91 15.75
CA LEU A 154 6.49 -5.77 15.60
C LEU A 154 5.41 -5.74 16.69
N GLN A 155 5.01 -6.89 17.24
CA GLN A 155 4.04 -6.93 18.35
C GLN A 155 4.52 -6.15 19.58
N SER A 156 5.84 -6.06 19.80
CA SER A 156 6.43 -5.30 20.91
C SER A 156 6.20 -3.77 20.84
N PHE A 157 5.83 -3.25 19.66
CA PHE A 157 5.56 -1.83 19.44
C PHE A 157 4.07 -1.46 19.60
N GLY A 158 3.20 -2.44 19.85
CA GLY A 158 1.77 -2.23 19.99
C GLY A 158 1.08 -1.84 18.68
N ASP A 159 0.14 -0.92 18.77
CA ASP A 159 -0.72 -0.52 17.65
C ASP A 159 0.03 0.36 16.63
N ILE A 160 0.10 -0.09 15.38
CA ILE A 160 0.67 0.69 14.27
C ILE A 160 -0.43 1.45 13.53
N ASP A 161 -0.25 2.77 13.38
CA ASP A 161 -1.28 3.69 12.89
C ASP A 161 -1.25 3.91 11.38
N VAL A 162 -0.04 4.09 10.86
CA VAL A 162 0.21 4.50 9.49
C VAL A 162 1.36 3.68 8.95
N ALA A 163 1.26 3.25 7.71
CA ALA A 163 2.38 2.68 7.00
C ALA A 163 2.55 3.37 5.64
N MET A 164 3.80 3.56 5.26
CA MET A 164 4.19 4.28 4.06
C MET A 164 5.33 3.55 3.41
N ILE A 165 5.11 3.08 2.18
CA ILE A 165 6.09 2.23 1.50
C ILE A 165 6.27 2.59 0.03
N ASN A 166 7.45 2.26 -0.48
CA ASN A 166 7.77 2.24 -1.91
C ASN A 166 8.46 0.89 -2.20
N PRO A 167 7.68 -0.19 -2.42
CA PRO A 167 8.24 -1.52 -2.64
C PRO A 167 9.11 -1.57 -3.90
N PRO A 168 10.02 -2.55 -4.01
CA PRO A 168 10.75 -2.79 -5.25
C PRO A 168 9.78 -3.11 -6.40
N TYR A 169 10.04 -2.58 -7.59
CA TYR A 169 9.25 -2.83 -8.80
C TYR A 169 9.97 -3.87 -9.64
N SER A 170 9.33 -5.01 -9.91
CA SER A 170 9.95 -6.25 -10.39
C SER A 170 10.65 -7.02 -9.27
N LEU A 171 9.90 -7.89 -8.62
CA LEU A 171 10.47 -8.98 -7.85
C LEU A 171 11.03 -10.03 -8.80
N ASP A 172 12.26 -10.51 -8.56
CA ASP A 172 12.73 -11.74 -9.19
C ASP A 172 11.75 -12.84 -8.79
N LYS A 173 10.97 -13.34 -9.77
CA LYS A 173 10.04 -14.44 -9.54
C LYS A 173 10.88 -15.63 -9.09
N LYS A 174 10.92 -15.89 -7.78
CA LYS A 174 11.50 -17.12 -7.25
C LYS A 174 10.89 -18.28 -8.03
N ASP A 175 11.77 -19.16 -8.50
CA ASP A 175 11.43 -20.33 -9.31
C ASP A 175 10.22 -21.07 -8.73
N ASN A 176 9.35 -21.64 -9.58
CA ASN A 176 8.05 -22.25 -9.26
C ASN A 176 8.13 -23.49 -8.32
N SER A 177 9.24 -23.68 -7.62
CA SER A 177 9.46 -24.70 -6.61
C SER A 177 8.57 -24.45 -5.37
N ALA A 178 7.33 -24.90 -5.50
CA ALA A 178 6.26 -24.94 -4.52
C ALA A 178 5.85 -23.56 -3.95
N SER A 179 4.69 -23.06 -4.37
CA SER A 179 3.91 -22.12 -3.56
C SER A 179 3.76 -22.72 -2.16
N ARG A 180 4.53 -22.24 -1.20
CA ARG A 180 4.50 -22.74 0.17
C ARG A 180 3.21 -22.27 0.81
N GLU A 181 2.43 -23.21 1.29
CA GLU A 181 1.10 -22.98 1.81
C GLU A 181 1.16 -23.08 3.34
N TYR A 182 0.76 -22.01 4.03
CA TYR A 182 0.70 -22.02 5.50
C TYR A 182 -0.17 -23.20 5.98
N PRO A 183 0.17 -23.94 7.05
CA PRO A 183 -0.55 -25.16 7.42
C PRO A 183 -2.07 -24.99 7.56
N LEU A 184 -2.51 -23.86 8.11
CA LEU A 184 -3.93 -23.54 8.24
C LEU A 184 -4.59 -23.26 6.87
N ILE A 185 -3.84 -22.69 5.92
CA ILE A 185 -4.28 -22.50 4.52
C ILE A 185 -4.36 -23.85 3.81
N ALA A 186 -3.34 -24.68 3.93
CA ALA A 186 -3.32 -26.01 3.29
C ALA A 186 -4.54 -26.82 3.75
N LYS A 187 -4.83 -26.77 5.06
CA LYS A 187 -6.04 -27.36 5.63
C LYS A 187 -7.32 -26.74 5.06
N LYS A 188 -7.39 -25.41 4.92
CA LYS A 188 -8.55 -24.73 4.32
C LYS A 188 -8.77 -25.17 2.87
N ASN A 189 -7.73 -25.16 2.05
CA ASN A 189 -7.83 -25.51 0.63
C ASN A 189 -8.18 -26.98 0.45
N GLU A 190 -7.64 -27.88 1.28
CA GLU A 190 -8.04 -29.28 1.31
C GLU A 190 -9.53 -29.45 1.64
N LEU A 191 -10.06 -28.68 2.60
CA LEU A 191 -11.48 -28.71 2.95
C LEU A 191 -12.36 -28.19 1.81
N GLU A 192 -11.98 -27.09 1.16
CA GLU A 192 -12.71 -26.53 -0.01
C GLU A 192 -12.75 -27.52 -1.18
N ASP A 193 -11.63 -28.19 -1.47
CA ASP A 193 -11.55 -29.19 -2.52
C ASP A 193 -12.42 -30.42 -2.22
N LYS A 194 -12.39 -30.91 -0.97
CA LYS A 194 -13.29 -31.99 -0.53
C LYS A 194 -14.76 -31.57 -0.67
N LEU A 195 -15.10 -30.34 -0.27
CA LEU A 195 -16.45 -29.81 -0.37
C LEU A 195 -16.94 -29.71 -1.82
N LYS A 196 -16.06 -29.30 -2.73
CA LYS A 196 -16.35 -29.23 -4.17
C LYS A 196 -16.61 -30.63 -4.75
N ARG A 197 -15.78 -31.62 -4.40
CA ARG A 197 -15.94 -33.02 -4.83
C ARG A 197 -17.26 -33.60 -4.33
N ILE A 198 -17.57 -33.45 -3.05
CA ILE A 198 -18.78 -34.02 -2.47
C ILE A 198 -20.05 -33.34 -2.98
N SER A 199 -20.02 -32.02 -3.21
CA SER A 199 -21.13 -31.28 -3.79
C SER A 199 -21.42 -31.73 -5.23
N LYS A 200 -20.37 -32.05 -6.00
CA LYS A 200 -20.50 -32.65 -7.33
C LYS A 200 -21.11 -34.05 -7.26
N GLN A 201 -20.63 -34.89 -6.36
CA GLN A 201 -21.16 -36.24 -6.14
C GLN A 201 -22.65 -36.23 -5.79
N ILE A 202 -23.08 -35.37 -4.86
CA ILE A 202 -24.50 -35.21 -4.50
C ILE A 202 -25.33 -34.80 -5.73
N ARG A 203 -24.84 -33.85 -6.54
CA ARG A 203 -25.52 -33.43 -7.79
C ARG A 203 -25.66 -34.58 -8.78
N GLU A 204 -24.65 -35.43 -8.91
CA GLU A 204 -24.68 -36.58 -9.82
C GLU A 204 -25.63 -37.68 -9.32
N LEU A 205 -25.62 -37.97 -8.02
CA LEU A 205 -26.54 -38.94 -7.41
C LEU A 205 -28.01 -38.49 -7.53
N LYS A 206 -28.29 -37.20 -7.38
CA LYS A 206 -29.65 -36.64 -7.56
C LYS A 206 -30.19 -36.76 -9.00
N LYS A 207 -29.35 -37.04 -9.99
CA LYS A 207 -29.76 -37.29 -11.38
C LYS A 207 -30.07 -38.76 -11.66
N LYS A 208 -29.67 -39.67 -10.77
CA LYS A 208 -29.95 -41.11 -10.91
C LYS A 208 -31.39 -41.42 -10.47
N GLU A 209 -31.86 -42.59 -10.85
CA GLU A 209 -33.13 -43.13 -10.38
C GLU A 209 -33.12 -43.25 -8.84
N GLN A 210 -34.19 -42.76 -8.21
CA GLN A 210 -34.27 -42.59 -6.75
C GLN A 210 -34.62 -43.91 -6.05
N THR A 211 -33.72 -44.88 -6.18
CA THR A 211 -33.77 -46.14 -5.44
C THR A 211 -33.40 -45.92 -3.97
N ALA A 212 -33.84 -46.82 -3.08
CA ALA A 212 -33.51 -46.76 -1.66
C ALA A 212 -31.98 -46.67 -1.39
N SER A 213 -31.18 -47.35 -2.23
CA SER A 213 -29.71 -47.28 -2.19
C SER A 213 -29.21 -45.86 -2.49
N VAL A 214 -29.65 -45.26 -3.60
CA VAL A 214 -29.24 -43.89 -3.99
C VAL A 214 -29.65 -42.86 -2.95
N ILE A 215 -30.85 -42.98 -2.37
CA ILE A 215 -31.31 -42.08 -1.30
C ILE A 215 -30.40 -42.17 -0.06
N SER A 216 -29.99 -43.39 0.32
CA SER A 216 -29.08 -43.60 1.44
C SER A 216 -27.68 -43.03 1.20
N GLU A 217 -27.15 -43.14 -0.03
CA GLU A 217 -25.88 -42.55 -0.43
C GLU A 217 -25.94 -41.03 -0.41
N ILE A 218 -27.03 -40.43 -0.90
CA ILE A 218 -27.24 -38.98 -0.84
C ILE A 218 -27.24 -38.51 0.61
N ALA A 219 -27.98 -39.18 1.50
CA ALA A 219 -28.03 -38.80 2.91
C ALA A 219 -26.65 -38.89 3.58
N LYS A 220 -25.86 -39.92 3.24
CA LYS A 220 -24.48 -40.06 3.72
C LYS A 220 -23.58 -38.92 3.23
N SER A 221 -23.61 -38.62 1.93
CA SER A 221 -22.82 -37.52 1.35
C SER A 221 -23.27 -36.15 1.86
N GLU A 222 -24.56 -35.94 2.11
CA GLU A 222 -25.07 -34.69 2.71
C GLU A 222 -24.60 -34.53 4.17
N LYS A 223 -24.53 -35.62 4.94
CA LYS A 223 -23.97 -35.60 6.30
C LYS A 223 -22.47 -35.25 6.29
N GLU A 224 -21.70 -35.86 5.39
CA GLU A 224 -20.28 -35.57 5.24
C GLU A 224 -20.05 -34.13 4.74
N LYS A 225 -20.87 -33.65 3.80
CA LYS A 225 -20.84 -32.24 3.37
C LYS A 225 -21.05 -31.29 4.54
N LYS A 226 -22.05 -31.55 5.39
CA LYS A 226 -22.32 -30.72 6.58
C LYS A 226 -21.12 -30.68 7.54
N ALA A 227 -20.46 -31.81 7.77
CA ALA A 227 -19.26 -31.86 8.60
C ALA A 227 -18.08 -31.08 7.99
N LEU A 228 -17.92 -31.13 6.66
CA LEU A 228 -16.91 -30.34 5.95
C LEU A 228 -17.21 -28.83 6.02
N ASP A 229 -18.48 -28.43 5.85
CA ASP A 229 -18.92 -27.04 6.00
C ASP A 229 -18.62 -26.51 7.42
N GLU A 230 -18.91 -27.29 8.46
CA GLU A 230 -18.61 -26.95 9.86
C GLU A 230 -17.09 -26.83 10.11
N ALA A 231 -16.29 -27.76 9.58
CA ALA A 231 -14.84 -27.73 9.69
C ALA A 231 -14.22 -26.53 8.96
N LEU A 232 -14.75 -26.18 7.78
CA LEU A 232 -14.34 -25.03 7.01
C LEU A 232 -14.67 -23.73 7.75
N ALA A 233 -15.89 -23.60 8.28
CA ALA A 233 -16.29 -22.45 9.09
C ALA A 233 -15.40 -22.25 10.31
N LYS A 234 -14.99 -23.35 10.98
CA LYS A 234 -14.05 -23.29 12.10
C LYS A 234 -12.66 -22.82 11.67
N CYS A 235 -12.17 -23.31 10.53
CA CYS A 235 -10.90 -22.88 9.95
C CYS A 235 -10.93 -21.39 9.57
N GLU A 236 -12.04 -20.92 8.99
CA GLU A 236 -12.23 -19.50 8.65
C GLU A 236 -12.28 -18.61 9.89
N ALA A 237 -12.96 -19.04 10.96
CA ALA A 237 -12.99 -18.32 12.22
C ALA A 237 -11.60 -18.21 12.87
N GLU A 238 -10.77 -19.25 12.75
CA GLU A 238 -9.39 -19.25 13.23
C GLU A 238 -8.49 -18.32 12.41
N LEU A 239 -8.68 -18.26 11.08
CA LEU A 239 -8.00 -17.30 10.21
C LEU A 239 -8.40 -15.85 10.55
N ASP A 240 -9.68 -15.59 10.80
CA ASP A 240 -10.17 -14.28 11.25
C ASP A 240 -9.57 -13.86 12.59
N ALA A 241 -9.62 -14.75 13.58
CA ALA A 241 -9.17 -14.47 14.93
C ALA A 241 -7.69 -14.08 14.98
N ASN A 242 -6.88 -14.71 14.12
CA ASN A 242 -5.44 -14.49 14.06
C ASN A 242 -5.02 -13.49 12.97
N ARG A 243 -5.98 -12.84 12.28
CA ARG A 243 -5.73 -11.94 11.13
C ARG A 243 -4.85 -12.55 10.05
N MET A 244 -4.98 -13.86 9.84
CA MET A 244 -4.12 -14.59 8.90
C MET A 244 -4.62 -14.53 7.46
N ARG A 245 -5.70 -13.78 7.18
CA ARG A 245 -6.32 -13.73 5.85
C ARG A 245 -5.40 -13.10 4.82
N GLU A 246 -4.71 -12.03 5.18
CA GLU A 246 -3.73 -11.34 4.36
C GLU A 246 -2.53 -12.25 4.04
N VAL A 247 -2.14 -13.12 4.98
CA VAL A 247 -1.11 -14.16 4.81
C VAL A 247 -1.55 -15.20 3.76
N VAL A 248 -2.85 -15.45 3.61
CA VAL A 248 -3.39 -16.39 2.61
C VAL A 248 -3.30 -15.87 1.19
N ILE A 249 -3.38 -14.56 1.05
CA ILE A 249 -3.50 -13.90 -0.24
C ILE A 249 -2.10 -13.63 -0.82
N SER A 250 -1.12 -13.40 0.06
CA SER A 250 0.21 -12.96 -0.30
C SER A 250 1.14 -14.12 -0.69
N LYS A 251 1.61 -14.15 -1.94
CA LYS A 251 2.54 -15.19 -2.42
C LYS A 251 4.02 -14.79 -2.39
N GLY A 252 4.29 -13.51 -2.12
CA GLY A 252 5.64 -12.96 -2.12
C GLY A 252 6.23 -12.82 -3.53
N GLN A 253 5.39 -12.65 -4.54
CA GLN A 253 5.74 -12.63 -5.96
C GLN A 253 5.21 -11.39 -6.70
N ASP A 254 4.34 -10.60 -6.07
CA ASP A 254 3.70 -9.41 -6.65
C ASP A 254 3.93 -8.19 -5.75
N GLU A 255 4.03 -6.99 -6.30
CA GLU A 255 4.18 -5.76 -5.51
C GLU A 255 3.00 -5.54 -4.55
N LEU A 256 1.80 -6.03 -4.88
CA LEU A 256 0.64 -6.01 -3.99
C LEU A 256 0.78 -6.95 -2.77
N ASP A 257 1.73 -7.88 -2.76
CA ASP A 257 2.05 -8.68 -1.57
C ASP A 257 2.68 -7.82 -0.46
N PHE A 258 3.46 -6.80 -0.83
CA PHE A 258 3.91 -5.78 0.13
C PHE A 258 2.73 -4.95 0.65
N VAL A 259 1.71 -4.69 -0.17
CA VAL A 259 0.50 -4.00 0.30
C VAL A 259 -0.25 -4.87 1.30
N ALA A 260 -0.39 -6.18 1.03
CA ALA A 260 -0.99 -7.12 1.97
C ALA A 260 -0.23 -7.13 3.31
N SER A 261 1.10 -7.24 3.27
CA SER A 261 1.95 -7.24 4.45
C SER A 261 1.87 -5.93 5.24
N MET A 262 1.94 -4.79 4.54
CA MET A 262 1.79 -3.47 5.15
C MET A 262 0.45 -3.34 5.87
N LEU A 263 -0.65 -3.77 5.25
CA LEU A 263 -1.99 -3.66 5.82
C LEU A 263 -2.21 -4.61 6.99
N HIS A 264 -1.56 -5.78 6.98
CA HIS A 264 -1.60 -6.77 8.06
C HIS A 264 -1.04 -6.24 9.38
N TYR A 265 0.10 -5.54 9.32
CA TYR A 265 0.75 -5.00 10.51
C TYR A 265 0.07 -3.74 11.08
N LEU A 266 -0.88 -3.14 10.35
CA LEU A 266 -1.60 -1.98 10.82
C LEU A 266 -2.73 -2.36 11.78
N LYS A 267 -3.09 -1.45 12.69
CA LYS A 267 -4.29 -1.63 13.49
C LYS A 267 -5.56 -1.50 12.64
N VAL A 268 -6.69 -1.97 13.18
CA VAL A 268 -7.99 -1.81 12.51
C VAL A 268 -8.28 -0.34 12.23
N GLY A 269 -8.49 0.00 10.95
CA GLY A 269 -8.71 1.37 10.51
C GLY A 269 -7.45 2.22 10.33
N GLY A 270 -6.26 1.64 10.50
CA GLY A 270 -4.96 2.25 10.16
C GLY A 270 -4.87 2.60 8.67
N ILE A 271 -3.92 3.47 8.32
CA ILE A 271 -3.80 4.02 6.96
C ILE A 271 -2.51 3.52 6.30
N GLY A 272 -2.65 2.76 5.22
CA GLY A 272 -1.54 2.34 4.37
C GLY A 272 -1.41 3.23 3.14
N ILE A 273 -0.20 3.69 2.83
CA ILE A 273 0.09 4.52 1.65
C ILE A 273 1.24 3.85 0.89
N VAL A 274 1.02 3.56 -0.39
CA VAL A 274 1.98 2.81 -1.20
C VAL A 274 2.16 3.53 -2.54
N ILE A 275 3.41 3.65 -3.00
CA ILE A 275 3.71 3.99 -4.41
C ILE A 275 3.89 2.69 -5.18
N LEU A 276 3.12 2.49 -6.24
CA LEU A 276 3.14 1.27 -7.05
C LEU A 276 3.22 1.60 -8.54
N PRO A 277 3.70 0.67 -9.37
CA PRO A 277 3.41 0.66 -10.80
C PRO A 277 1.90 0.76 -11.06
N MET A 278 1.50 1.53 -12.07
CA MET A 278 0.08 1.64 -12.46
C MET A 278 -0.55 0.28 -12.78
N SER A 279 0.23 -0.72 -13.23
CA SER A 279 -0.25 -2.08 -13.47
C SER A 279 -0.91 -2.75 -12.25
N CYS A 280 -0.47 -2.40 -11.03
CA CYS A 280 -1.05 -2.89 -9.78
C CYS A 280 -2.47 -2.34 -9.53
N ALA A 281 -2.73 -1.11 -9.96
CA ALA A 281 -4.04 -0.48 -9.90
C ALA A 281 -4.89 -0.78 -11.16
N GLY A 282 -4.25 -1.16 -12.26
CA GLY A 282 -4.86 -1.55 -13.52
C GLY A 282 -5.39 -2.99 -13.57
N ASN A 283 -5.55 -3.51 -14.79
CA ASN A 283 -6.08 -4.85 -15.03
C ASN A 283 -5.21 -5.98 -14.46
N SER A 284 -3.87 -5.85 -14.54
CA SER A 284 -2.94 -6.90 -14.08
C SER A 284 -3.10 -7.21 -12.60
N GLY A 285 -3.25 -6.18 -11.77
CA GLY A 285 -3.43 -6.35 -10.31
C GLY A 285 -4.85 -6.73 -9.87
N THR A 286 -5.83 -6.86 -10.78
CA THR A 286 -7.26 -6.97 -10.42
C THR A 286 -7.57 -8.12 -9.47
N LYS A 287 -6.99 -9.30 -9.69
CA LYS A 287 -7.29 -10.48 -8.86
C LYS A 287 -6.85 -10.26 -7.41
N LEU A 288 -5.60 -9.86 -7.21
CA LEU A 288 -5.01 -9.65 -5.90
C LEU A 288 -5.61 -8.42 -5.21
N ARG A 289 -5.86 -7.33 -5.95
CA ARG A 289 -6.55 -6.15 -5.46
C ARG A 289 -7.98 -6.46 -5.02
N ALA A 290 -8.75 -7.21 -5.81
CA ALA A 290 -10.11 -7.60 -5.43
C ALA A 290 -10.13 -8.40 -4.13
N GLU A 291 -9.12 -9.24 -3.93
CA GLU A 291 -8.95 -10.00 -2.70
C GLU A 291 -8.61 -9.11 -1.49
N LEU A 292 -7.66 -8.18 -1.64
CA LEU A 292 -7.36 -7.17 -0.62
C LEU A 292 -8.61 -6.37 -0.23
N LEU A 293 -9.45 -5.99 -1.20
CA LEU A 293 -10.65 -5.17 -0.95
C LEU A 293 -11.77 -5.91 -0.22
N LYS A 294 -11.71 -7.25 -0.10
CA LYS A 294 -12.63 -7.98 0.78
C LYS A 294 -12.39 -7.67 2.26
N HIS A 295 -11.16 -7.27 2.61
CA HIS A 295 -10.74 -7.05 4.00
C HIS A 295 -10.29 -5.61 4.26
N HIS A 296 -9.98 -4.85 3.23
CA HIS A 296 -9.49 -3.48 3.30
C HIS A 296 -10.31 -2.54 2.41
N THR A 297 -10.19 -1.23 2.63
CA THR A 297 -10.90 -0.22 1.83
C THR A 297 -9.89 0.55 1.01
N LEU A 298 -10.13 0.72 -0.30
CA LEU A 298 -9.40 1.69 -1.11
C LEU A 298 -10.00 3.08 -0.93
N LEU A 299 -9.23 3.99 -0.34
CA LEU A 299 -9.65 5.36 -0.08
C LEU A 299 -9.30 6.29 -1.25
N ALA A 300 -8.15 6.08 -1.88
CA ALA A 300 -7.74 6.88 -3.02
C ALA A 300 -6.73 6.18 -3.93
N CYS A 301 -6.70 6.59 -5.21
CA CYS A 301 -5.61 6.34 -6.13
C CYS A 301 -5.27 7.60 -6.95
N MET A 302 -4.00 8.02 -6.93
CA MET A 302 -3.52 9.18 -7.67
C MET A 302 -2.37 8.81 -8.59
N THR A 303 -2.52 9.04 -9.89
CA THR A 303 -1.44 8.82 -10.87
C THR A 303 -0.37 9.88 -10.70
N MET A 304 0.90 9.47 -10.70
CA MET A 304 2.06 10.32 -10.46
C MET A 304 2.79 10.69 -11.76
N PRO A 305 3.69 11.70 -11.74
CA PRO A 305 4.47 12.09 -12.92
C PRO A 305 5.37 10.95 -13.42
N GLN A 306 5.49 10.80 -14.74
CA GLN A 306 6.26 9.71 -15.37
C GLN A 306 7.75 9.74 -15.02
N ASN A 307 8.31 10.92 -14.81
CA ASN A 307 9.72 11.09 -14.47
C ASN A 307 10.01 11.00 -12.97
N LEU A 308 9.07 10.52 -12.14
CA LEU A 308 9.22 10.46 -10.68
C LEU A 308 10.50 9.75 -10.24
N PHE A 309 10.82 8.64 -10.92
CA PHE A 309 11.98 7.78 -10.67
C PHE A 309 12.97 7.76 -11.84
N PHE A 310 13.20 8.91 -12.48
CA PHE A 310 14.03 9.03 -13.69
C PHE A 310 15.44 8.43 -13.59
N ASP A 311 16.01 8.33 -12.38
CA ASP A 311 17.36 7.85 -12.11
C ASP A 311 17.41 6.38 -11.65
N SER A 312 16.25 5.71 -11.57
CA SER A 312 16.15 4.34 -11.08
C SER A 312 16.36 3.29 -12.15
N HIS A 313 16.51 3.69 -13.43
CA HIS A 313 16.43 2.83 -14.62
C HIS A 313 15.07 2.10 -14.80
N VAL A 314 14.12 2.30 -13.88
CA VAL A 314 12.76 1.76 -13.95
C VAL A 314 11.85 2.82 -14.59
N GLY A 315 11.56 2.67 -15.89
CA GLY A 315 10.75 3.61 -16.68
C GLY A 315 9.24 3.47 -16.49
N THR A 316 8.78 2.93 -15.36
CA THR A 316 7.37 2.55 -15.16
C THR A 316 6.54 3.72 -14.63
N ALA A 317 5.38 3.96 -15.23
CA ALA A 317 4.41 4.91 -14.71
C ALA A 317 3.85 4.44 -13.36
N THR A 318 3.73 5.34 -12.39
CA THR A 318 3.38 5.01 -11.01
C THR A 318 2.12 5.70 -10.52
N CYS A 319 1.53 5.14 -9.48
CA CYS A 319 0.41 5.72 -8.76
C CYS A 319 0.63 5.60 -7.26
N ILE A 320 0.00 6.49 -6.49
CA ILE A 320 -0.13 6.37 -5.05
C ILE A 320 -1.49 5.75 -4.76
N MET A 321 -1.52 4.63 -4.04
CA MET A 321 -2.76 4.06 -3.51
C MET A 321 -2.82 4.27 -1.99
N VAL A 322 -4.01 4.60 -1.50
CA VAL A 322 -4.27 4.81 -0.07
C VAL A 322 -5.33 3.84 0.40
N PHE A 323 -4.99 3.06 1.41
CA PHE A 323 -5.83 2.00 1.95
C PHE A 323 -6.18 2.25 3.40
N LYS A 324 -7.31 1.68 3.81
CA LYS A 324 -7.72 1.55 5.20
C LYS A 324 -7.64 0.09 5.61
N ALA A 325 -6.81 -0.20 6.62
CA ALA A 325 -6.56 -1.55 7.11
C ALA A 325 -7.80 -2.14 7.81
N HIS A 326 -7.97 -3.45 7.64
CA HIS A 326 -9.00 -4.31 8.23
C HIS A 326 -10.45 -3.78 8.23
N ILE A 327 -10.83 -2.98 7.23
CA ILE A 327 -12.21 -2.59 7.00
C ILE A 327 -12.54 -2.88 5.55
N LYS A 328 -13.44 -3.84 5.32
CA LYS A 328 -13.91 -4.22 3.98
C LYS A 328 -14.33 -2.99 3.15
N HIS A 329 -13.99 -3.03 1.87
CA HIS A 329 -14.39 -2.03 0.90
C HIS A 329 -15.91 -1.93 0.79
N ASP A 330 -16.42 -0.71 0.88
CA ASP A 330 -17.85 -0.41 0.78
C ASP A 330 -18.12 0.21 -0.59
N GLU A 331 -18.69 -0.58 -1.50
CA GLU A 331 -18.99 -0.14 -2.88
C GLU A 331 -19.99 1.01 -2.94
N ASN A 332 -20.69 1.33 -1.85
CA ASN A 332 -21.56 2.49 -1.76
C ASN A 332 -20.83 3.77 -1.37
N LYS A 333 -19.56 3.68 -0.94
CA LYS A 333 -18.71 4.84 -0.63
C LYS A 333 -17.79 5.14 -1.80
N SER A 334 -17.55 6.43 -2.02
CA SER A 334 -16.68 6.90 -3.09
C SER A 334 -15.21 6.75 -2.71
N THR A 335 -14.41 6.26 -3.64
CA THR A 335 -12.95 6.35 -3.68
C THR A 335 -12.54 7.62 -4.43
N PHE A 336 -11.49 8.29 -3.98
CA PHE A 336 -10.94 9.47 -4.65
C PHE A 336 -9.95 9.06 -5.75
N PHE A 337 -10.05 9.68 -6.92
CA PHE A 337 -9.14 9.47 -8.04
C PHE A 337 -8.59 10.81 -8.53
N ALA A 338 -7.30 10.87 -8.85
CA ALA A 338 -6.70 12.06 -9.47
C ALA A 338 -5.56 11.74 -10.43
N ARG A 339 -5.38 12.60 -11.45
CA ARG A 339 -4.21 12.64 -12.34
C ARG A 339 -3.27 13.74 -11.87
N TRP A 340 -2.31 13.40 -11.03
CA TRP A 340 -1.29 14.30 -10.50
C TRP A 340 -0.01 14.22 -11.32
N GLN A 341 -0.12 14.55 -12.60
CA GLN A 341 0.97 14.37 -13.59
C GLN A 341 2.03 15.47 -13.56
N ASP A 342 1.73 16.62 -12.96
CA ASP A 342 2.69 17.73 -12.78
C ASP A 342 2.77 18.11 -11.30
N ASP A 343 3.94 17.85 -10.73
CA ASP A 343 4.28 18.14 -9.34
C ASP A 343 5.16 19.38 -9.17
N GLY A 344 5.53 20.06 -10.27
CA GLY A 344 6.41 21.22 -10.28
C GLY A 344 7.90 20.90 -10.10
N PHE A 345 8.29 19.63 -9.95
CA PHE A 345 9.69 19.22 -9.83
C PHE A 345 10.31 18.97 -11.21
N LYS A 346 11.48 19.58 -11.44
CA LYS A 346 12.26 19.42 -12.66
C LYS A 346 13.49 18.57 -12.42
N VAL A 347 13.84 17.74 -13.40
CA VAL A 347 15.09 16.98 -13.40
C VAL A 347 16.24 17.94 -13.69
N ILE A 348 17.22 17.99 -12.79
CA ILE A 348 18.47 18.71 -12.99
C ILE A 348 19.56 17.67 -13.26
N PRO A 349 20.32 17.78 -14.36
CA PRO A 349 21.42 16.88 -14.67
C PRO A 349 22.34 16.70 -13.46
N HIS A 350 22.68 15.44 -13.13
CA HIS A 350 23.52 15.05 -12.00
C HIS A 350 23.02 15.41 -10.58
N ASN A 351 21.90 16.12 -10.44
CA ASN A 351 21.42 16.67 -9.17
C ASN A 351 20.03 16.20 -8.74
N GLY A 352 19.41 15.26 -9.47
CA GLY A 352 18.10 14.74 -9.11
C GLY A 352 16.95 15.64 -9.55
N ARG A 353 15.76 15.34 -9.02
CA ARG A 353 14.57 16.22 -9.16
C ARG A 353 14.61 17.29 -8.09
N LYS A 354 14.40 18.55 -8.48
CA LYS A 354 14.26 19.69 -7.55
C LYS A 354 13.00 20.47 -7.83
N ASP A 355 12.42 21.01 -6.77
CA ASP A 355 11.30 21.94 -6.86
C ASP A 355 11.72 23.18 -7.66
N ALA A 356 10.96 23.51 -8.70
CA ALA A 356 11.16 24.72 -9.50
C ALA A 356 10.46 25.97 -8.90
N GLY A 357 9.96 25.87 -7.66
CA GLY A 357 9.28 26.92 -6.91
C GLY A 357 7.75 26.80 -6.88
N GLY A 358 7.19 25.78 -7.54
CA GLY A 358 5.74 25.57 -7.67
C GLY A 358 5.16 24.61 -6.62
N TRP A 359 5.99 23.82 -5.94
CA TRP A 359 5.52 22.70 -5.13
C TRP A 359 4.51 23.11 -4.05
N ASN A 360 4.75 24.20 -3.33
CA ASN A 360 3.86 24.63 -2.25
C ASN A 360 2.44 24.95 -2.74
N ALA A 361 2.32 25.56 -3.92
CA ALA A 361 1.02 25.86 -4.53
C ALA A 361 0.33 24.58 -5.02
N ILE A 362 1.05 23.74 -5.76
CA ILE A 362 0.55 22.46 -6.29
C ILE A 362 0.08 21.55 -5.16
N LYS A 363 0.91 21.41 -4.12
CA LYS A 363 0.58 20.66 -2.91
C LYS A 363 -0.70 21.16 -2.25
N SER A 364 -0.89 22.48 -2.13
CA SER A 364 -2.11 23.05 -1.59
C SER A 364 -3.33 22.67 -2.43
N THR A 365 -3.21 22.78 -3.76
CA THR A 365 -4.26 22.37 -4.70
C THR A 365 -4.61 20.89 -4.55
N TRP A 366 -3.62 20.00 -4.50
CA TRP A 366 -3.84 18.55 -4.33
C TRP A 366 -4.52 18.21 -3.00
N ILE A 367 -4.14 18.92 -1.94
CA ILE A 367 -4.77 18.89 -0.61
C ILE A 367 -6.24 19.30 -0.70
N ASP A 368 -6.54 20.39 -1.40
CA ASP A 368 -7.91 20.89 -1.56
C ASP A 368 -8.77 19.95 -2.41
N GLN A 369 -8.18 19.31 -3.43
CA GLN A 369 -8.85 18.26 -4.22
C GLN A 369 -9.23 17.06 -3.35
N LEU A 370 -8.29 16.56 -2.55
CA LEU A 370 -8.54 15.44 -1.63
C LEU A 370 -9.66 15.73 -0.62
N ASP A 371 -9.66 16.94 -0.05
CA ASP A 371 -10.71 17.36 0.88
C ASP A 371 -12.05 17.56 0.18
N GLY A 372 -12.03 17.84 -1.13
CA GLY A 372 -13.20 18.22 -1.93
C GLY A 372 -13.56 19.69 -1.75
N THR A 373 -12.59 20.54 -1.39
CA THR A 373 -12.73 22.00 -1.29
C THR A 373 -12.25 22.70 -2.57
N ALA A 374 -11.48 22.02 -3.42
CA ALA A 374 -11.11 22.53 -4.73
C ALA A 374 -12.33 22.64 -5.67
N ALA A 375 -12.26 23.55 -6.64
CA ALA A 375 -13.22 23.59 -7.74
C ALA A 375 -13.24 22.25 -8.49
N GLN A 376 -14.41 21.86 -8.98
CA GLN A 376 -14.58 20.63 -9.74
C GLN A 376 -13.78 20.73 -11.04
N ASP A 377 -12.93 19.73 -11.29
CA ASP A 377 -12.18 19.60 -12.53
C ASP A 377 -12.27 18.15 -13.02
N GLU A 378 -13.15 17.91 -13.98
CA GLU A 378 -13.43 16.58 -14.53
C GLU A 378 -12.27 15.99 -15.35
N TYR A 379 -11.22 16.77 -15.59
CA TYR A 379 -9.99 16.35 -16.24
C TYR A 379 -8.85 16.07 -15.23
N VAL A 380 -9.02 16.38 -13.94
CA VAL A 380 -7.93 16.19 -12.96
C VAL A 380 -8.31 15.27 -11.84
N TRP A 381 -9.52 15.34 -11.29
CA TRP A 381 -9.89 14.52 -10.14
C TRP A 381 -11.40 14.29 -10.03
N LEU A 382 -11.77 13.19 -9.38
CA LEU A 382 -13.17 12.89 -9.09
C LEU A 382 -13.30 11.93 -7.89
N LYS A 383 -14.52 11.85 -7.34
CA LYS A 383 -14.89 10.84 -6.35
C LYS A 383 -15.86 9.86 -7.01
N LYS A 384 -15.51 8.58 -7.06
CA LYS A 384 -16.31 7.54 -7.71
C LYS A 384 -16.45 6.31 -6.84
N LYS A 385 -17.65 5.73 -6.85
CA LYS A 385 -17.93 4.42 -6.27
C LYS A 385 -17.41 3.35 -7.22
N ILE A 386 -16.61 2.42 -6.70
CA ILE A 386 -16.05 1.31 -7.48
C ILE A 386 -16.37 -0.02 -6.79
N LYS A 387 -16.54 -1.05 -7.61
CA LYS A 387 -16.61 -2.45 -7.15
C LYS A 387 -15.21 -2.99 -6.87
N THR A 388 -15.13 -4.10 -6.14
CA THR A 388 -13.82 -4.74 -5.86
C THR A 388 -13.11 -5.24 -7.12
N SER A 389 -13.84 -5.53 -8.19
CA SER A 389 -13.32 -5.98 -9.49
C SER A 389 -12.93 -4.86 -10.45
N ASP A 390 -13.28 -3.62 -10.13
CA ASP A 390 -13.08 -2.50 -11.06
C ASP A 390 -11.60 -2.09 -11.12
N GLU A 391 -11.26 -1.36 -12.17
CA GLU A 391 -9.96 -0.71 -12.29
C GLU A 391 -9.80 0.37 -11.21
N ALA A 392 -8.65 0.42 -10.55
CA ALA A 392 -8.37 1.38 -9.50
C ALA A 392 -7.49 2.54 -9.99
N LEU A 393 -7.54 2.86 -11.30
CA LEU A 393 -6.79 3.96 -11.90
C LEU A 393 -7.68 5.15 -12.23
N ALA A 394 -7.10 6.34 -12.14
CA ALA A 394 -7.80 7.58 -12.41
C ALA A 394 -8.16 7.72 -13.91
N GLU A 395 -7.30 7.19 -14.78
CA GLU A 395 -7.42 7.17 -16.24
C GLU A 395 -8.68 6.42 -16.72
N ALA A 396 -9.17 5.46 -15.95
CA ALA A 396 -10.39 4.73 -16.29
C ALA A 396 -11.67 5.59 -16.18
N TYR A 397 -11.61 6.73 -15.47
CA TYR A 397 -12.79 7.47 -15.04
C TYR A 397 -12.75 8.96 -15.34
N ILE A 398 -11.56 9.57 -15.36
CA ILE A 398 -11.38 11.00 -15.60
C ILE A 398 -11.37 11.25 -17.09
N LYS A 399 -12.12 12.27 -17.54
CA LYS A 399 -12.24 12.58 -18.98
C LYS A 399 -10.89 13.03 -19.54
N THR A 400 -10.62 12.71 -20.80
CA THR A 400 -9.46 13.26 -21.50
C THR A 400 -9.77 14.67 -21.98
N ASP A 401 -8.89 15.62 -21.66
CA ASP A 401 -9.01 16.99 -22.15
C ASP A 401 -8.42 17.09 -23.56
N TYR A 402 -9.30 17.14 -24.56
CA TYR A 402 -8.90 17.33 -25.96
C TYR A 402 -8.76 18.81 -26.35
N SER A 403 -9.09 19.76 -25.47
CA SER A 403 -9.10 21.20 -25.81
C SER A 403 -7.72 21.77 -26.10
N LYS A 404 -6.66 21.09 -25.64
CA LYS A 404 -5.26 21.48 -25.82
C LYS A 404 -4.60 20.82 -27.03
N LEU A 405 -5.28 19.93 -27.74
CA LEU A 405 -4.76 19.30 -28.96
C LEU A 405 -4.90 20.28 -30.13
N SER A 406 -3.81 20.46 -30.85
CA SER A 406 -3.74 21.31 -32.04
C SER A 406 -3.27 20.52 -33.26
N ASP A 407 -3.50 21.07 -34.46
CA ASP A 407 -2.99 20.52 -35.71
C ASP A 407 -1.45 20.36 -35.70
N ASN A 408 -0.76 21.25 -34.98
CA ASN A 408 0.69 21.17 -34.78
C ASN A 408 1.10 19.95 -33.95
N ASP A 409 0.29 19.51 -32.99
CA ASP A 409 0.57 18.29 -32.24
C ASP A 409 0.40 17.06 -33.12
N PHE A 410 -0.61 17.04 -33.97
CA PHE A 410 -0.80 16.00 -34.98
C PHE A 410 0.37 15.96 -35.98
N GLU A 411 0.79 17.13 -36.50
CA GLU A 411 1.92 17.25 -37.42
C GLU A 411 3.22 16.74 -36.76
N LYS A 412 3.47 17.06 -35.48
CA LYS A 412 4.62 16.55 -34.73
C LYS A 412 4.59 15.02 -34.60
N VAL A 413 3.41 14.44 -34.32
CA VAL A 413 3.26 12.97 -34.22
C VAL A 413 3.54 12.32 -35.57
N LEU A 414 3.00 12.86 -36.66
CA LEU A 414 3.29 12.36 -38.02
C LEU A 414 4.77 12.46 -38.36
N LYS A 415 5.41 13.61 -38.12
CA LYS A 415 6.85 13.80 -38.35
C LYS A 415 7.69 12.80 -37.54
N LYS A 416 7.36 12.57 -36.27
CA LYS A 416 8.05 11.56 -35.44
C LYS A 416 7.88 10.15 -36.00
N TYR A 417 6.67 9.80 -36.44
CA TYR A 417 6.40 8.48 -37.02
C TYR A 417 7.10 8.29 -38.37
N SER A 418 7.08 9.30 -39.25
CA SER A 418 7.82 9.29 -40.51
C SER A 418 9.33 9.17 -40.29
N LEU A 419 9.88 9.90 -39.32
CA LEU A 419 11.29 9.79 -38.94
C LEU A 419 11.63 8.39 -38.43
N PHE A 420 10.79 7.82 -37.55
CA PHE A 420 10.94 6.45 -37.07
C PHE A 420 10.97 5.45 -38.23
N LYS A 421 10.02 5.54 -39.17
CA LYS A 421 9.99 4.67 -40.36
C LYS A 421 11.21 4.82 -41.26
N TYR A 422 11.67 6.05 -41.48
CA TYR A 422 12.90 6.30 -42.21
C TYR A 422 14.12 5.67 -41.51
N MET A 423 14.27 5.84 -40.20
CA MET A 423 15.37 5.25 -39.44
C MET A 423 15.35 3.71 -39.46
N ASP A 424 14.17 3.11 -39.43
CA ASP A 424 13.94 1.66 -39.56
C ASP A 424 14.39 1.16 -40.94
N GLU A 425 13.94 1.82 -42.02
CA GLU A 425 14.35 1.50 -43.39
C GLU A 425 15.86 1.65 -43.65
N GLN A 426 16.52 2.58 -42.95
CA GLN A 426 17.97 2.79 -43.06
C GLN A 426 18.78 1.90 -42.09
N GLY A 427 18.14 1.03 -41.29
CA GLY A 427 18.83 0.16 -40.34
C GLY A 427 19.50 0.90 -39.17
N ILE A 428 19.09 2.14 -38.88
CA ILE A 428 19.72 3.01 -37.87
C ILE A 428 19.21 2.69 -36.46
N LEU A 429 18.12 1.93 -36.33
CA LEU A 429 17.49 1.61 -35.05
C LEU A 429 18.16 0.45 -34.27
N GLU A 430 19.11 -0.28 -34.86
CA GLU A 430 19.80 -1.44 -34.24
C GLU A 430 21.23 -1.13 -33.72
N GLY A 431 21.51 0.13 -33.38
CA GLY A 431 22.82 0.60 -32.86
C GLY A 431 22.90 0.76 -31.35
#